data_AF-A0AAE4KWW9-F1
#
_entry.id   AF-A0AAE4KWW9-F1
#
_cell.length_a   1.000
_cell.length_b   1.000
_cell.length_c   1.000
_cell.angle_alpha   90.00
_cell.angle_beta   90.00
_cell.angle_gamma   90.00
#
_symmetry.space_group_name_H-M   'P 1'
#
loop_
_entity.id
_entity.type
_entity.pdbx_description
1 polymer ?
#
loop_
_entity_poly.entity_id
_entity_poly.type
_entity_poly.pdbx_seq_one_letter_code
_entity_poly.pdbx_strand_id
1 'polypeptide(L)'
;MKKDIFGHLDRRIGGVRAGSGSFVWMISTKGLKWLKHFKPSLAIARQNHYEPTWHHLEHTLAISEIYVQLTELKNKHLVQSIDKFQFEPNCWRGWLDSYAGRMILKPDCYIEISLDNYLYNYFVEVDKNTESLARVINKSKQYIRYYNLNIEQKETGVFPLVLWVVPDEKRKLAIEQRIQKELQDYWELFQVITLDDFKDFMVGGITDEQAD
;
A
#
# COMPACT_ATOMS: atom_id res chain seq x y z
N MET A 1 39.13 17.36 -2.83
CA MET A 1 37.81 16.71 -2.98
C MET A 1 36.77 17.79 -3.24
N LYS A 2 36.10 17.82 -4.39
CA LYS A 2 35.07 18.83 -4.68
C LYS A 2 33.94 18.68 -3.66
N LYS A 3 33.87 19.61 -2.70
CA LYS A 3 32.71 19.80 -1.82
C LYS A 3 31.46 19.88 -2.73
N ASP A 4 30.39 19.19 -2.35
CA ASP A 4 29.07 19.16 -3.00
C ASP A 4 28.81 18.07 -4.05
N ILE A 5 29.61 17.00 -4.20
CA ILE A 5 29.25 15.85 -5.06
C ILE A 5 28.41 14.80 -4.32
N PHE A 6 28.65 14.68 -3.01
CA PHE A 6 27.92 13.82 -2.10
C PHE A 6 27.21 14.67 -1.04
N GLY A 7 26.06 14.21 -0.60
CA GLY A 7 25.37 14.65 0.61
C GLY A 7 25.09 13.45 1.49
N HIS A 8 24.61 13.68 2.70
CA HIS A 8 24.10 12.64 3.59
C HIS A 8 22.86 13.16 4.30
N LEU A 9 21.99 12.25 4.74
CA LEU A 9 20.94 12.60 5.70
C LEU A 9 21.55 12.92 7.06
N ASP A 10 20.84 13.67 7.89
CA ASP A 10 21.29 13.94 9.25
C ASP A 10 21.49 12.63 10.01
N ARG A 11 22.60 12.57 10.76
CA ARG A 11 22.98 11.36 11.48
C ARG A 11 22.00 11.15 12.64
N ARG A 12 21.15 10.12 12.54
CA ARG A 12 20.36 9.66 13.68
C ARG A 12 21.21 8.76 14.57
N ILE A 13 21.44 9.20 15.81
CA ILE A 13 22.08 8.39 16.85
C ILE A 13 20.95 7.75 17.68
N GLY A 14 20.73 6.45 17.50
CA GLY A 14 19.72 5.68 18.24
C GLY A 14 20.36 4.70 19.23
N GLY A 15 19.80 4.62 20.45
CA GLY A 15 20.13 3.62 21.47
C GLY A 15 20.77 4.19 22.75
N VAL A 16 20.38 3.65 23.92
CA VAL A 16 20.89 4.03 25.26
C VAL A 16 22.40 3.75 25.42
N ARG A 17 22.95 2.84 24.61
CA ARG A 17 24.38 2.54 24.53
C ARG A 17 24.86 2.83 23.12
N ALA A 18 25.15 4.09 22.84
CA ALA A 18 25.75 4.64 21.62
C ALA A 18 26.34 3.58 20.66
N GLY A 19 25.48 3.00 19.80
CA GLY A 19 25.91 2.11 18.73
C GLY A 19 26.46 2.90 17.55
N SER A 20 27.21 2.24 16.68
CA SER A 20 27.81 2.81 15.46
C SER A 20 26.73 3.37 14.52
N GLY A 21 26.40 4.65 14.67
CA GLY A 21 25.47 5.33 13.75
C GLY A 21 26.03 5.38 12.33
N SER A 22 25.32 4.78 11.38
CA SER A 22 25.65 4.78 9.95
C SER A 22 25.18 6.05 9.26
N PHE A 23 25.88 6.47 8.21
CA PHE A 23 25.44 7.54 7.32
C PHE A 23 24.69 6.96 6.12
N VAL A 24 23.54 7.53 5.80
CA VAL A 24 22.90 7.32 4.49
C VAL A 24 23.44 8.38 3.55
N TRP A 25 24.32 7.95 2.64
CA TRP A 25 24.92 8.81 1.63
C TRP A 25 24.02 8.91 0.41
N MET A 26 23.99 10.09 -0.19
CA MET A 26 23.26 10.37 -1.40
C MET A 26 24.10 11.19 -2.37
N ILE A 27 23.87 10.99 -3.67
CA ILE A 27 24.55 11.76 -4.71
C ILE A 27 23.81 13.08 -4.88
N SER A 28 24.53 14.20 -4.80
CA SER A 28 23.93 15.52 -4.98
C SER A 28 23.53 15.76 -6.44
N THR A 29 22.75 16.80 -6.68
CA THR A 29 22.44 17.26 -8.05
C THR A 29 23.71 17.57 -8.86
N LYS A 30 24.75 18.12 -8.22
CA LYS A 30 26.05 18.38 -8.89
C LYS A 30 26.79 17.09 -9.20
N GLY A 31 26.75 16.11 -8.28
CA GLY A 31 27.33 14.79 -8.49
C GLY A 31 26.64 14.00 -9.61
N LEU A 32 25.31 14.08 -9.69
CA LEU A 32 24.53 13.51 -10.79
C LEU A 32 24.89 14.12 -12.14
N LYS A 33 25.00 15.46 -12.22
CA LYS A 33 25.45 16.15 -13.44
C LYS A 33 26.86 15.73 -13.85
N TRP A 34 27.76 15.60 -12.88
CA TRP A 34 29.13 15.14 -13.11
C TRP A 34 29.15 13.70 -13.62
N LEU A 35 28.39 12.78 -13.01
CA LEU A 35 28.27 11.40 -13.46
C LEU A 35 27.72 11.28 -14.89
N LYS A 36 26.70 12.06 -15.24
CA LYS A 36 26.17 12.09 -16.63
C LYS A 36 27.19 12.60 -17.64
N HIS A 37 28.04 13.55 -17.26
CA HIS A 37 29.10 14.04 -18.14
C HIS A 37 30.15 12.95 -18.42
N PHE A 38 30.57 12.19 -17.40
CA PHE A 38 31.57 11.13 -17.54
C PHE A 38 31.01 9.82 -18.10
N LYS A 39 29.73 9.52 -17.85
CA LYS A 39 29.03 8.34 -18.38
C LYS A 39 27.65 8.73 -18.94
N PRO A 40 27.60 9.20 -20.20
CA PRO A 40 26.35 9.64 -20.85
C PRO A 40 25.29 8.53 -20.97
N SER A 41 25.72 7.26 -21.01
CA SER A 41 24.85 6.09 -21.09
C SER A 41 24.21 5.70 -19.75
N LEU A 42 24.60 6.29 -18.62
CA LEU A 42 23.95 6.01 -17.34
C LEU A 42 22.54 6.61 -17.33
N ALA A 43 21.54 5.73 -17.33
CA ALA A 43 20.13 6.08 -17.17
C ALA A 43 19.81 6.49 -15.72
N ILE A 44 20.41 7.58 -15.23
CA ILE A 44 20.10 8.13 -13.91
C ILE A 44 19.09 9.26 -14.04
N ALA A 45 17.92 9.11 -13.42
CA ALA A 45 16.95 10.19 -13.25
C ALA A 45 17.42 11.16 -12.15
N ARG A 46 17.07 12.44 -12.28
CA ARG A 46 17.27 13.39 -11.19
C ARG A 46 16.38 12.96 -10.03
N GLN A 47 16.99 12.59 -8.91
CA GLN A 47 16.24 12.37 -7.67
C GLN A 47 16.21 13.68 -6.87
N ASN A 48 15.02 14.04 -6.38
CA ASN A 48 14.91 15.14 -5.43
C ASN A 48 15.57 14.71 -4.11
N HIS A 49 16.07 15.70 -3.35
CA HIS A 49 16.46 15.43 -1.98
C HIS A 49 15.22 14.96 -1.23
N TYR A 50 15.25 13.73 -0.74
CA TYR A 50 14.11 13.07 -0.14
C TYR A 50 14.56 12.43 1.17
N GLU A 51 14.16 13.05 2.28
CA GLU A 51 14.10 12.37 3.57
C GLU A 51 12.63 12.00 3.80
N PRO A 52 12.30 10.71 3.96
CA PRO A 52 10.93 10.31 4.24
C PRO A 52 10.48 10.91 5.56
N THR A 53 9.26 11.43 5.58
CA THR A 53 8.64 11.83 6.85
C THR A 53 8.40 10.59 7.71
N TRP A 54 8.29 10.78 9.03
CA TRP A 54 8.00 9.69 9.95
C TRP A 54 6.73 8.93 9.55
N HIS A 55 5.67 9.65 9.18
CA HIS A 55 4.42 9.06 8.70
C HIS A 55 4.60 8.23 7.42
N HIS A 56 5.43 8.69 6.47
CA HIS A 56 5.71 7.92 5.26
C HIS A 56 6.48 6.63 5.57
N LEU A 57 7.43 6.69 6.51
CA LEU A 57 8.16 5.51 6.97
C LEU A 57 7.24 4.52 7.68
N GLU A 58 6.40 4.97 8.61
CA GLU A 58 5.43 4.12 9.32
C GLU A 58 4.45 3.45 8.36
N HIS A 59 3.97 4.19 7.36
CA HIS A 59 3.08 3.66 6.32
C HIS A 59 3.78 2.61 5.46
N THR A 60 5.00 2.89 4.99
CA THR A 60 5.81 1.92 4.22
C THR A 60 6.12 0.65 5.03
N LEU A 61 6.41 0.81 6.32
CA LEU A 61 6.67 -0.32 7.22
C LEU A 61 5.39 -1.14 7.46
N ALA A 62 4.23 -0.52 7.56
CA ALA A 62 2.97 -1.24 7.68
C ALA A 62 2.63 -2.07 6.43
N ILE A 63 2.89 -1.56 5.22
CA ILE A 63 2.75 -2.36 3.98
C ILE A 63 3.77 -3.51 3.96
N SER A 64 5.00 -3.27 4.42
CA SER A 64 6.03 -4.31 4.53
C SER A 64 5.64 -5.39 5.54
N GLU A 65 5.04 -5.00 6.67
CA GLU A 65 4.51 -5.90 7.68
C GLU A 65 3.42 -6.80 7.08
N ILE A 66 2.47 -6.26 6.32
CA ILE A 66 1.47 -7.05 5.57
C ILE A 66 2.13 -8.13 4.70
N TYR A 67 3.18 -7.78 3.94
CA TYR A 67 3.93 -8.74 3.13
C TYR A 67 4.60 -9.83 3.98
N VAL A 68 5.22 -9.44 5.10
CA VAL A 68 5.87 -10.37 6.03
C VAL A 68 4.84 -11.32 6.63
N GLN A 69 3.73 -10.81 7.15
CA GLN A 69 2.66 -11.63 7.75
C GLN A 69 2.11 -12.64 6.74
N LEU A 70 1.88 -12.22 5.50
CA LEU A 70 1.40 -13.12 4.45
C LEU A 70 2.45 -14.19 4.09
N THR A 71 3.73 -13.81 4.05
CA THR A 71 4.84 -14.75 3.83
C THR A 71 4.96 -15.76 4.97
N GLU A 72 4.74 -15.35 6.22
CA GLU A 72 4.68 -16.26 7.37
C GLU A 72 3.52 -17.26 7.26
N LEU A 73 2.33 -16.82 6.85
CA LEU A 73 1.19 -17.70 6.63
C LEU A 73 1.49 -18.75 5.55
N LYS A 74 2.09 -18.32 4.43
CA LYS A 74 2.55 -19.23 3.37
C LYS A 74 3.57 -20.24 3.89
N ASN A 75 4.57 -19.77 4.65
CA ASN A 75 5.62 -20.65 5.20
C ASN A 75 5.07 -21.65 6.23
N LYS A 76 3.98 -21.32 6.91
CA LYS A 76 3.25 -22.22 7.82
C LYS A 76 2.23 -23.12 7.11
N HIS A 77 2.11 -23.02 5.77
CA HIS A 77 1.12 -23.73 4.97
C HIS A 77 -0.34 -23.42 5.35
N LEU A 78 -0.58 -22.25 5.95
CA LEU A 78 -1.94 -21.76 6.24
C LEU A 78 -2.54 -21.03 5.04
N VAL A 79 -1.69 -20.52 4.14
CA VAL A 79 -2.03 -20.06 2.79
C VAL A 79 -1.21 -20.90 1.81
N GLN A 80 -1.82 -21.37 0.71
CA GLN A 80 -1.16 -22.30 -0.20
C GLN A 80 -0.08 -21.59 -1.04
N SER A 81 -0.40 -20.43 -1.60
CA SER A 81 0.53 -19.59 -2.34
C SER A 81 0.20 -18.11 -2.25
N ILE A 82 1.23 -17.30 -2.46
CA ILE A 82 1.11 -15.87 -2.77
C ILE A 82 1.43 -15.77 -4.26
N ASP A 83 0.39 -15.67 -5.08
CA ASP A 83 0.51 -15.68 -6.53
C ASP A 83 0.97 -14.32 -7.04
N LYS A 84 0.49 -13.23 -6.43
CA LYS A 84 1.01 -11.86 -6.65
C LYS A 84 1.04 -11.05 -5.36
N PHE A 85 2.09 -10.25 -5.21
CA PHE A 85 2.14 -9.13 -4.28
C PHE A 85 2.78 -7.93 -5.00
N GLN A 86 1.98 -6.92 -5.30
CA GLN A 86 2.45 -5.72 -6.03
C GLN A 86 2.43 -4.51 -5.09
N PHE A 87 3.60 -3.93 -4.87
CA PHE A 87 3.75 -2.62 -4.21
C PHE A 87 3.47 -1.49 -5.20
N GLU A 88 3.32 -0.27 -4.70
CA GLU A 88 3.34 0.92 -5.54
C GLU A 88 4.67 1.05 -6.32
N PRO A 89 4.64 1.56 -7.56
CA PRO A 89 3.46 1.94 -8.35
C PRO A 89 2.86 0.79 -9.16
N ASN A 90 3.33 -0.45 -9.00
CA ASN A 90 2.97 -1.59 -9.85
C ASN A 90 1.51 -2.03 -9.65
N CYS A 91 0.93 -1.78 -8.48
CA CYS A 91 -0.47 -2.03 -8.17
C CYS A 91 -1.44 -0.96 -8.72
N TRP A 92 -0.94 0.13 -9.29
CA TRP A 92 -1.81 1.21 -9.78
C TRP A 92 -2.59 0.79 -11.02
N ARG A 93 -3.82 1.28 -11.16
CA ARG A 93 -4.70 0.99 -12.30
C ARG A 93 -5.09 2.27 -13.02
N GLY A 94 -4.74 2.38 -14.30
CA GLY A 94 -5.13 3.50 -15.14
C GLY A 94 -6.43 3.24 -15.87
N TRP A 95 -7.30 4.24 -15.97
CA TRP A 95 -8.46 4.19 -16.85
C TRP A 95 -8.73 5.54 -17.52
N LEU A 96 -9.59 5.52 -18.53
CA LEU A 96 -10.13 6.73 -19.16
C LEU A 96 -11.53 6.96 -18.62
N ASP A 97 -11.71 8.05 -17.90
CA ASP A 97 -13.00 8.52 -17.41
C ASP A 97 -13.66 9.40 -18.47
N SER A 98 -14.91 9.11 -18.79
CA SER A 98 -15.67 9.85 -19.82
C SER A 98 -15.82 11.34 -19.53
N TYR A 99 -15.69 11.76 -18.27
CA TYR A 99 -15.85 13.15 -17.84
C TYR A 99 -14.54 13.76 -17.32
N ALA A 100 -13.68 12.97 -16.69
CA ALA A 100 -12.47 13.45 -16.00
C ALA A 100 -11.14 13.16 -16.74
N GLY A 101 -11.18 12.48 -17.89
CA GLY A 101 -9.99 12.14 -18.66
C GLY A 101 -9.19 10.99 -18.05
N ARG A 102 -7.86 11.00 -18.18
CA ARG A 102 -7.02 9.89 -17.69
C ARG A 102 -6.95 9.91 -16.16
N MET A 103 -7.51 8.87 -15.56
CA MET A 103 -7.55 8.66 -14.12
C MET A 103 -6.64 7.49 -13.73
N ILE A 104 -6.20 7.48 -12.47
CA ILE A 104 -5.36 6.42 -11.90
C ILE A 104 -5.86 6.09 -10.49
N LEU A 105 -6.14 4.80 -10.25
CA LEU A 105 -6.41 4.22 -8.95
C LEU A 105 -5.07 3.84 -8.36
N LYS A 106 -4.86 4.22 -7.10
CA LYS A 106 -3.58 4.02 -6.41
C LYS A 106 -3.80 3.27 -5.10
N PRO A 107 -3.97 1.93 -5.16
CA PRO A 107 -3.92 1.08 -3.98
C PRO A 107 -2.52 1.13 -3.39
N ASP A 108 -2.40 0.95 -2.07
CA ASP A 108 -1.09 0.89 -1.41
C ASP A 108 -0.36 -0.42 -1.76
N CYS A 109 -1.11 -1.53 -1.88
CA CYS A 109 -0.65 -2.74 -2.55
C CYS A 109 -1.80 -3.55 -3.16
N TYR A 110 -1.45 -4.52 -3.99
CA TYR A 110 -2.36 -5.53 -4.54
C TYR A 110 -1.87 -6.93 -4.17
N ILE A 111 -2.79 -7.78 -3.72
CA ILE A 111 -2.51 -9.13 -3.22
C ILE A 111 -3.36 -10.13 -3.99
N GLU A 112 -2.76 -11.24 -4.39
CA GLU A 112 -3.43 -12.41 -4.97
C GLU A 112 -2.88 -13.66 -4.27
N ILE A 113 -3.76 -14.44 -3.65
CA ILE A 113 -3.41 -15.64 -2.88
C ILE A 113 -4.30 -16.81 -3.26
N SER A 114 -3.75 -18.02 -3.15
CA SER A 114 -4.52 -19.25 -3.24
C SER A 114 -4.74 -19.85 -1.86
N LEU A 115 -6.01 -20.10 -1.52
CA LEU A 115 -6.46 -20.71 -0.27
C LEU A 115 -7.66 -21.62 -0.57
N ASP A 116 -7.65 -22.85 -0.05
CA ASP A 116 -8.72 -23.85 -0.22
C ASP A 116 -9.25 -24.05 -1.65
N ASN A 117 -8.36 -23.99 -2.64
CA ASN A 117 -8.65 -24.06 -4.09
C ASN A 117 -9.38 -22.84 -4.67
N TYR A 118 -9.48 -21.75 -3.90
CA TYR A 118 -9.98 -20.46 -4.35
C TYR A 118 -8.84 -19.46 -4.52
N LEU A 119 -9.00 -18.57 -5.50
CA LEU A 119 -8.12 -17.42 -5.72
C LEU A 119 -8.77 -16.19 -5.09
N TYR A 120 -8.09 -15.57 -4.14
CA TYR A 120 -8.54 -14.35 -3.49
C TYR A 120 -7.69 -13.17 -3.95
N ASN A 121 -8.37 -12.08 -4.31
CA ASN A 121 -7.75 -10.85 -4.81
C ASN A 121 -8.12 -9.68 -3.91
N TYR A 122 -7.12 -8.88 -3.53
CA TYR A 122 -7.33 -7.71 -2.67
C TYR A 122 -6.64 -6.47 -3.22
N PHE A 123 -7.36 -5.36 -3.25
CA PHE A 123 -6.76 -4.04 -3.21
C PHE A 123 -6.63 -3.62 -1.75
N VAL A 124 -5.42 -3.30 -1.31
CA VAL A 124 -5.18 -2.97 0.10
C VAL A 124 -4.90 -1.48 0.25
N GLU A 125 -5.50 -0.92 1.29
CA GLU A 125 -5.33 0.46 1.73
C GLU A 125 -4.91 0.49 3.20
N VAL A 126 -3.78 1.10 3.52
CA VAL A 126 -3.28 1.21 4.88
C VAL A 126 -3.54 2.61 5.41
N ASP A 127 -4.49 2.76 6.34
CA ASP A 127 -4.76 4.04 7.01
C ASP A 127 -4.15 4.04 8.41
N LYS A 128 -3.11 4.84 8.63
CA LYS A 128 -2.48 5.00 9.96
C LYS A 128 -3.23 5.99 10.87
N ASN A 129 -4.53 6.20 10.65
CA ASN A 129 -5.36 7.22 11.32
C ASN A 129 -4.83 8.66 11.13
N THR A 130 -4.09 8.90 10.06
CA THR A 130 -3.58 10.23 9.69
C THR A 130 -4.54 10.95 8.73
N GLU A 131 -5.41 10.20 8.06
CA GLU A 131 -6.35 10.76 7.09
C GLU A 131 -7.70 11.09 7.74
N SER A 132 -8.43 12.06 7.18
CA SER A 132 -9.81 12.31 7.61
C SER A 132 -10.74 11.21 7.06
N LEU A 133 -11.84 10.92 7.77
CA LEU A 133 -12.85 9.96 7.27
C LEU A 133 -13.39 10.37 5.89
N ALA A 134 -13.50 11.67 5.60
CA ALA A 134 -13.91 12.15 4.28
C ALA A 134 -12.92 11.75 3.17
N ARG A 135 -11.62 11.69 3.48
CA ARG A 135 -10.59 11.27 2.53
C ARG A 135 -10.68 9.77 2.24
N VAL A 136 -10.86 8.94 3.27
CA VAL A 136 -11.14 7.50 3.14
C VAL A 136 -12.35 7.26 2.24
N ILE A 137 -13.48 7.91 2.53
CA ILE A 137 -14.70 7.77 1.73
C ILE A 137 -14.53 8.26 0.29
N ASN A 138 -13.79 9.35 0.06
CA ASN A 138 -13.49 9.81 -1.29
C ASN A 138 -12.58 8.83 -2.07
N LYS A 139 -11.72 8.08 -1.37
CA LYS A 139 -10.94 6.98 -1.98
C LYS A 139 -11.83 5.78 -2.26
N SER A 140 -12.72 5.40 -1.34
CA SER A 140 -13.73 4.35 -1.60
C SER A 140 -14.64 4.68 -2.79
N LYS A 141 -15.08 5.94 -2.93
CA LYS A 141 -15.81 6.41 -4.11
C LYS A 141 -14.98 6.32 -5.41
N GLN A 142 -13.65 6.37 -5.36
CA GLN A 142 -12.79 6.11 -6.52
C GLN A 142 -12.79 4.62 -6.89
N TYR A 143 -12.72 3.72 -5.90
CA TYR A 143 -12.87 2.28 -6.14
C TYR A 143 -14.22 1.95 -6.77
N ILE A 144 -15.33 2.53 -6.29
CA ILE A 144 -16.66 2.32 -6.87
C ILE A 144 -16.72 2.78 -8.34
N ARG A 145 -16.14 3.95 -8.65
CA ARG A 145 -16.06 4.41 -10.04
C ARG A 145 -15.26 3.44 -10.91
N TYR A 146 -14.15 2.92 -10.39
CA TYR A 146 -13.32 1.96 -11.11
C TYR A 146 -14.04 0.61 -11.29
N TYR A 147 -14.71 0.09 -10.25
CA TYR A 147 -15.54 -1.10 -10.27
C TYR A 147 -16.59 -1.05 -11.38
N ASN A 148 -17.31 0.08 -11.51
CA ASN A 148 -18.37 0.28 -12.49
C ASN A 148 -17.88 0.27 -13.96
N LEU A 149 -16.57 0.34 -14.21
CA LEU A 149 -16.00 0.23 -15.56
C LEU A 149 -15.83 -1.22 -16.02
N ASN A 150 -15.95 -2.18 -15.10
CA ASN A 150 -15.75 -3.61 -15.36
C ASN A 150 -14.41 -3.92 -16.05
N ILE A 151 -13.33 -3.20 -15.68
CA ILE A 151 -11.99 -3.43 -16.26
C ILE A 151 -11.37 -4.67 -15.62
N GLU A 152 -11.23 -4.70 -14.29
CA GLU A 152 -10.67 -5.84 -13.55
C GLU A 152 -11.47 -7.12 -13.78
N GLN A 153 -12.80 -7.02 -13.74
CA GLN A 153 -13.70 -8.16 -13.87
C GLN A 153 -13.59 -8.82 -15.25
N LYS A 154 -13.22 -8.08 -16.30
CA LYS A 154 -12.98 -8.64 -17.63
C LYS A 154 -11.66 -9.41 -17.71
N GLU A 155 -10.66 -9.01 -16.92
CA GLU A 155 -9.34 -9.64 -16.91
C GLU A 155 -9.25 -10.82 -15.94
N THR A 156 -9.88 -10.70 -14.77
CA THR A 156 -9.74 -11.65 -13.65
C THR A 156 -11.04 -12.37 -13.28
N GLY A 157 -12.17 -11.99 -13.87
CA GLY A 157 -13.49 -12.59 -13.61
C GLY A 157 -14.22 -12.04 -12.39
N VAL A 158 -13.51 -11.36 -11.48
CA VAL A 158 -14.06 -10.78 -10.25
C VAL A 158 -13.44 -9.41 -9.98
N PHE A 159 -14.05 -8.60 -9.12
CA PHE A 159 -13.40 -7.39 -8.63
C PHE A 159 -12.65 -7.73 -7.33
N PRO A 160 -11.39 -7.29 -7.16
CA PRO A 160 -10.67 -7.48 -5.90
C PRO A 160 -11.38 -6.79 -4.72
N LEU A 161 -11.49 -7.47 -3.58
CA LEU A 161 -12.02 -6.87 -2.36
C LEU A 161 -11.13 -5.71 -1.92
N VAL A 162 -11.72 -4.58 -1.53
CA VAL A 162 -10.97 -3.42 -1.05
C VAL A 162 -10.79 -3.54 0.46
N LEU A 163 -9.60 -3.92 0.90
CA LEU A 163 -9.25 -4.15 2.29
C LEU A 163 -8.59 -2.92 2.91
N TRP A 164 -9.29 -2.25 3.82
CA TRP A 164 -8.73 -1.19 4.66
C TRP A 164 -8.08 -1.79 5.90
N VAL A 165 -6.77 -1.60 6.05
CA VAL A 165 -6.00 -2.02 7.22
C VAL A 165 -5.72 -0.79 8.10
N VAL A 166 -6.26 -0.81 9.32
CA VAL A 166 -6.23 0.31 10.26
C VAL A 166 -5.43 -0.02 11.53
N PRO A 167 -5.01 0.99 12.34
CA PRO A 167 -4.23 0.74 13.54
C PRO A 167 -5.02 0.17 14.72
N ASP A 168 -6.34 0.44 14.79
CA ASP A 168 -7.13 0.10 15.97
C ASP A 168 -8.63 -0.06 15.65
N GLU A 169 -9.32 -0.77 16.55
CA GLU A 169 -10.77 -1.06 16.46
C GLU A 169 -11.64 0.20 16.42
N LYS A 170 -11.25 1.27 17.11
CA LYS A 170 -12.00 2.53 17.09
C LYS A 170 -11.98 3.13 15.68
N ARG A 171 -10.85 3.07 15.00
CA ARG A 171 -10.70 3.53 13.62
C ARG A 171 -11.44 2.63 12.63
N LYS A 172 -11.38 1.31 12.84
CA LYS A 172 -12.11 0.29 12.05
C LYS A 172 -13.61 0.61 12.05
N LEU A 173 -14.21 0.66 13.24
CA LEU A 173 -15.63 0.95 13.41
C LEU A 173 -16.04 2.31 12.80
N ALA A 174 -15.20 3.34 12.96
CA ALA A 174 -15.49 4.66 12.42
C ALA A 174 -15.52 4.67 10.88
N ILE A 175 -14.65 3.90 10.22
CA ILE A 175 -14.65 3.76 8.76
C ILE A 175 -15.82 2.89 8.29
N GLU A 176 -16.05 1.74 8.93
CA GLU A 176 -17.16 0.82 8.58
C GLU A 176 -18.52 1.53 8.62
N GLN A 177 -18.82 2.21 9.73
CA GLN A 177 -20.06 2.97 9.88
C GLN A 177 -20.21 4.04 8.79
N ARG A 178 -19.10 4.67 8.40
CA ARG A 178 -19.11 5.71 7.38
C ARG A 178 -19.31 5.12 5.99
N ILE A 179 -18.69 3.99 5.70
CA ILE A 179 -18.84 3.23 4.45
C ILE A 179 -20.30 2.78 4.30
N GLN A 180 -20.86 2.11 5.30
CA GLN A 180 -22.25 1.64 5.27
C GLN A 180 -23.24 2.80 5.10
N LYS A 181 -22.99 3.91 5.79
CA LYS A 181 -23.87 5.10 5.71
C LYS A 181 -23.80 5.82 4.37
N GLU A 182 -22.61 5.96 3.78
CA GLU A 182 -22.40 6.81 2.59
C GLU A 182 -22.34 6.07 1.27
N LEU A 183 -22.02 4.77 1.26
CA LEU A 183 -21.74 4.03 0.04
C LEU A 183 -22.88 3.11 -0.41
N GLN A 184 -24.01 3.09 0.33
CA GLN A 184 -25.22 2.31 -0.02
C GLN A 184 -24.83 0.89 -0.44
N ASP A 185 -25.40 0.36 -1.52
CA ASP A 185 -25.23 -1.01 -2.03
C ASP A 185 -23.77 -1.39 -2.40
N TYR A 186 -22.82 -0.45 -2.39
CA TYR A 186 -21.41 -0.75 -2.66
C TYR A 186 -20.60 -1.08 -1.41
N TRP A 187 -21.22 -1.09 -0.22
CA TRP A 187 -20.50 -1.31 1.04
C TRP A 187 -19.77 -2.67 1.07
N GLU A 188 -20.33 -3.71 0.43
CA GLU A 188 -19.76 -5.06 0.33
C GLU A 188 -18.45 -5.14 -0.50
N LEU A 189 -18.12 -4.09 -1.26
CA LEU A 189 -16.82 -4.02 -1.94
C LEU A 189 -15.66 -3.78 -0.94
N PHE A 190 -15.97 -3.40 0.29
CA PHE A 190 -15.00 -2.96 1.29
C PHE A 190 -15.06 -3.83 2.54
N GLN A 191 -13.89 -4.22 3.01
CA GLN A 191 -13.70 -4.77 4.34
C GLN A 191 -12.74 -3.88 5.12
N VAL A 192 -12.98 -3.69 6.41
CA VAL A 192 -12.05 -2.97 7.30
C VAL A 192 -11.58 -3.93 8.37
N ILE A 193 -10.27 -3.99 8.59
CA ILE A 193 -9.64 -4.84 9.59
C ILE A 193 -8.52 -4.08 10.29
N THR A 194 -8.13 -4.54 11.48
CA THR A 194 -6.88 -4.08 12.08
C THR A 194 -5.70 -4.83 11.48
N LEU A 195 -4.49 -4.29 11.68
CA LEU A 195 -3.27 -5.01 11.31
C LEU A 195 -3.07 -6.30 12.13
N ASP A 196 -3.60 -6.34 13.35
CA ASP A 196 -3.53 -7.53 14.21
C ASP A 196 -4.46 -8.65 13.70
N ASP A 197 -5.63 -8.28 13.17
CA ASP A 197 -6.60 -9.21 12.56
C ASP A 197 -6.14 -9.76 11.19
N PHE A 198 -5.10 -9.18 10.58
CA PHE A 198 -4.75 -9.46 9.19
C PHE A 198 -4.44 -10.93 8.92
N LYS A 199 -3.69 -11.58 9.80
CA LYS A 199 -3.36 -13.01 9.64
C LYS A 199 -4.60 -13.88 9.67
N ASP A 200 -5.47 -13.63 10.64
CA ASP A 200 -6.69 -14.41 10.84
C ASP A 200 -7.66 -14.18 9.67
N PHE A 201 -7.81 -12.95 9.20
CA PHE A 201 -8.60 -12.63 8.01
C PHE A 201 -8.10 -13.39 6.76
N MET A 202 -6.78 -13.43 6.53
CA MET A 202 -6.19 -14.08 5.35
C MET A 202 -6.36 -15.60 5.30
N VAL A 203 -6.65 -16.25 6.43
CA VAL A 203 -6.91 -17.70 6.49
C VAL A 203 -8.41 -18.03 6.58
N GLY A 204 -9.29 -17.04 6.31
CA GLY A 204 -10.74 -17.20 6.38
C GLY A 204 -11.33 -17.02 7.79
N GLY A 205 -10.55 -16.53 8.75
CA GLY A 205 -10.87 -16.43 10.18
C GLY A 205 -11.65 -15.20 10.63
N ILE A 206 -12.32 -14.47 9.72
CA ILE A 206 -13.41 -13.55 10.10
C ILE A 206 -14.65 -14.00 9.32
N THR A 207 -15.23 -15.10 9.76
CA THR A 207 -16.57 -15.54 9.34
C THR A 207 -17.58 -14.46 9.73
N ASP A 208 -18.29 -13.93 8.74
CA ASP A 208 -19.58 -13.25 8.92
C ASP A 208 -20.58 -14.27 9.50
N GLU A 209 -20.51 -14.53 10.81
CA GLU A 209 -21.58 -15.24 11.55
C GLU A 209 -22.78 -14.31 11.86
N GLN A 210 -23.02 -13.26 11.06
CA GLN A 210 -24.15 -12.34 11.26
C GLN A 210 -24.96 -12.04 9.99
N ALA A 211 -25.16 -13.05 9.15
CA ALA A 211 -26.17 -13.02 8.10
C ALA A 211 -27.00 -14.32 8.11
N ASP A 212 -27.72 -14.55 9.22
CA ASP A 212 -28.92 -15.39 9.27
C ASP A 212 -30.07 -14.58 9.90
#